data_AF-A0AAJ7EBZ6-F1
#
_entry.id   AF-A0AAJ7EBZ6-F1
#
_cell.length_a   1.000
_cell.length_b   1.000
_cell.length_c   1.000
_cell.angle_alpha   90.00
_cell.angle_beta   90.00
_cell.angle_gamma   90.00
#
_symmetry.space_group_name_H-M   'P 1'
#
loop_
_entity.id
_entity.type
_entity.pdbx_description
1 polymer ?
#
loop_
_entity_poly.entity_id
_entity_poly.type
_entity_poly.pdbx_seq_one_letter_code
_entity_poly.pdbx_strand_id
1 'polypeptide(L)'
;MKQLVIILALVCSTLGAWESGLRVRFDVGLGIGSDFFIPIARTVDEVVSEGWTQTVRPPGRLPSLVMYCAPDRMMCALYDQEGVIAGLQIAIAQDDISGSTLDWKTQGFVEWTATTADGETLKFWAIQQYFVSQDTLDLPKEERIKITKSKELLREGAVWVTGFNNQLMRISAKADEIEGSGFTRQSCIPWMGRHYYYNMTENASCASDQLYPWFPIGHSGETIATGLIMHGKLALNQRTKKNWFENPGKLAVMAIVPHGPQCLYNMADSPGIVTMHIYYVDAPWFIGCLENK
;
A
#
# COMPACT_ATOMS: atom_id res chain seq x y z
N MET A 1 -53.54 -18.39 -1.70
CA MET A 1 -52.37 -17.65 -1.18
C MET A 1 -51.13 -18.47 -1.47
N LYS A 2 -50.32 -18.05 -2.45
CA LYS A 2 -49.07 -18.73 -2.84
C LYS A 2 -47.96 -18.20 -1.95
N GLN A 3 -47.41 -19.04 -1.07
CA GLN A 3 -46.21 -18.71 -0.30
C GLN A 3 -44.99 -18.84 -1.21
N LEU A 4 -44.33 -17.71 -1.44
CA LEU A 4 -43.06 -17.60 -2.13
C LEU A 4 -41.96 -17.95 -1.12
N VAL A 5 -41.38 -19.15 -1.22
CA VAL A 5 -40.19 -19.51 -0.45
C VAL A 5 -38.99 -18.92 -1.18
N ILE A 6 -38.46 -17.82 -0.66
CA ILE A 6 -37.18 -17.25 -1.10
C ILE A 6 -36.09 -18.12 -0.47
N ILE A 7 -35.48 -18.98 -1.28
CA ILE A 7 -34.27 -19.70 -0.91
C ILE A 7 -33.12 -18.68 -0.98
N LEU A 8 -32.72 -18.14 0.18
CA LEU A 8 -31.44 -17.47 0.32
C LEU A 8 -30.36 -18.55 0.18
N ALA A 9 -29.71 -18.62 -0.98
CA ALA A 9 -28.50 -19.41 -1.13
C ALA A 9 -27.41 -18.76 -0.25
N LEU A 10 -27.20 -19.31 0.94
CA LEU A 10 -25.93 -19.15 1.64
C LEU A 10 -24.86 -19.80 0.76
N VAL A 11 -24.17 -18.99 -0.03
CA VAL A 11 -22.86 -19.37 -0.56
C VAL A 11 -21.94 -19.39 0.65
N CYS A 12 -21.81 -20.57 1.25
CA CYS A 12 -20.73 -20.85 2.18
C CYS A 12 -19.46 -20.87 1.32
N SER A 13 -18.80 -19.73 1.21
CA SER A 13 -17.48 -19.64 0.61
C SER A 13 -16.57 -20.52 1.46
N THR A 14 -16.26 -21.72 0.96
CA THR A 14 -15.01 -22.36 1.34
C THR A 14 -13.94 -21.35 0.97
N LEU A 15 -13.32 -20.70 1.97
CA LEU A 15 -12.31 -19.66 1.80
C LEU A 15 -11.11 -20.28 1.08
N GLY A 16 -11.16 -20.28 -0.25
CA GLY A 16 -9.99 -20.50 -1.07
C GLY A 16 -9.00 -19.36 -0.86
N ALA A 17 -7.72 -19.63 -1.12
CA ALA A 17 -6.70 -18.59 -1.18
C ALA A 17 -7.15 -17.46 -2.12
N TRP A 18 -6.79 -16.22 -1.79
CA TRP A 18 -7.16 -15.09 -2.65
C TRP A 18 -6.46 -15.19 -4.00
N GLU A 19 -7.18 -14.87 -5.07
CA GLU A 19 -6.55 -14.66 -6.38
C GLU A 19 -5.62 -13.44 -6.30
N SER A 20 -4.38 -13.63 -6.75
CA SER A 20 -3.35 -12.59 -6.65
C SER A 20 -3.63 -11.42 -7.60
N GLY A 21 -3.62 -10.22 -7.06
CA GLY A 21 -3.78 -8.97 -7.79
C GLY A 21 -2.83 -7.89 -7.28
N LEU A 22 -2.90 -6.69 -7.87
CA LEU A 22 -2.26 -5.51 -7.34
C LEU A 22 -3.15 -4.30 -7.58
N ARG A 23 -3.69 -3.73 -6.49
CA ARG A 23 -4.60 -2.58 -6.56
C ARG A 23 -4.26 -1.56 -5.50
N VAL A 24 -4.50 -0.30 -5.80
CA VAL A 24 -4.27 0.80 -4.86
C VAL A 24 -5.53 1.60 -4.62
N ARG A 25 -5.52 2.34 -3.50
CA ARG A 25 -6.58 3.22 -3.02
C ARG A 25 -7.86 2.49 -2.63
N PHE A 26 -8.32 2.73 -1.43
CA PHE A 26 -9.63 2.36 -0.94
C PHE A 26 -10.62 3.51 -1.14
N ASP A 27 -11.84 3.16 -1.52
CA ASP A 27 -13.02 4.03 -1.43
C ASP A 27 -14.27 3.15 -1.55
N VAL A 28 -15.45 3.76 -1.49
CA VAL A 28 -16.74 3.07 -1.69
C VAL A 28 -17.57 3.79 -2.74
N GLY A 29 -18.27 3.04 -3.60
CA GLY A 29 -19.12 3.62 -4.63
C GLY A 29 -19.12 2.81 -5.92
N LEU A 30 -19.29 3.50 -7.05
CA LEU A 30 -19.42 2.86 -8.38
C LEU A 30 -18.12 2.89 -9.21
N GLY A 31 -17.10 3.63 -8.79
CA GLY A 31 -15.83 3.84 -9.51
C GLY A 31 -14.76 2.76 -9.29
N ILE A 32 -15.14 1.49 -9.07
CA ILE A 32 -14.19 0.39 -8.90
C ILE A 32 -13.31 0.24 -10.15
N GLY A 33 -12.00 0.19 -9.96
CA GLY A 33 -11.00 0.02 -11.02
C GLY A 33 -10.55 1.32 -11.70
N SER A 34 -11.24 2.44 -11.50
CA SER A 34 -10.88 3.75 -12.06
C SER A 34 -10.56 4.79 -10.99
N ASP A 35 -11.48 4.92 -10.02
CA ASP A 35 -11.41 5.92 -8.96
C ASP A 35 -10.81 5.31 -7.70
N PHE A 36 -11.11 4.04 -7.41
CA PHE A 36 -10.59 3.29 -6.27
C PHE A 36 -10.44 1.80 -6.63
N PHE A 37 -9.67 1.06 -5.84
CA PHE A 37 -9.18 -0.27 -6.20
C PHE A 37 -8.55 -0.27 -7.60
N ILE A 38 -7.75 0.75 -7.87
CA ILE A 38 -7.13 1.04 -9.16
C ILE A 38 -6.07 -0.04 -9.41
N PRO A 39 -6.17 -0.84 -10.49
CA PRO A 39 -5.18 -1.85 -10.80
C PRO A 39 -3.84 -1.19 -11.14
N ILE A 40 -2.75 -1.84 -10.74
CA ILE A 40 -1.39 -1.48 -11.17
C ILE A 40 -0.86 -2.60 -12.06
N ALA A 41 -0.45 -2.24 -13.28
CA ALA A 41 0.13 -3.15 -14.26
C ALA A 41 1.25 -4.02 -13.66
N ARG A 42 1.16 -5.34 -13.88
CA ARG A 42 2.11 -6.31 -13.33
C ARG A 42 3.27 -6.61 -14.28
N THR A 43 3.21 -6.10 -15.50
CA THR A 43 4.28 -6.22 -16.50
C THR A 43 4.65 -4.87 -17.12
N VAL A 44 5.86 -4.78 -17.68
CA VAL A 44 6.32 -3.57 -18.40
C VAL A 44 5.45 -3.27 -19.62
N ASP A 45 5.03 -4.29 -20.37
CA ASP A 45 4.20 -4.09 -21.57
C ASP A 45 2.84 -3.45 -21.21
N GLU A 46 2.22 -3.92 -20.13
CA GLU A 46 0.98 -3.35 -19.60
C GLU A 46 1.17 -1.89 -19.15
N VAL A 47 2.20 -1.60 -18.33
CA VAL A 47 2.37 -0.26 -17.75
C VAL A 47 2.70 0.79 -18.80
N VAL A 48 3.45 0.40 -19.84
CA VAL A 48 3.73 1.27 -20.99
C VAL A 48 2.46 1.50 -21.81
N SER A 49 1.60 0.49 -21.97
CA SER A 49 0.31 0.65 -22.65
C SER A 49 -0.65 1.59 -21.89
N GLU A 50 -0.51 1.69 -20.57
CA GLU A 50 -1.21 2.66 -19.71
C GLU A 50 -0.60 4.08 -19.77
N GLY A 51 0.45 4.29 -20.56
CA GLY A 51 1.09 5.60 -20.75
C GLY A 51 2.08 6.00 -19.65
N TRP A 52 2.49 5.06 -18.80
CA TRP A 52 3.53 5.34 -17.81
C TRP A 52 4.90 5.34 -18.48
N THR A 53 5.80 6.18 -17.96
CA THR A 53 7.12 6.37 -18.58
C THR A 53 8.23 5.89 -17.66
N GLN A 54 9.24 5.26 -18.26
CA GLN A 54 10.46 4.93 -17.53
C GLN A 54 11.05 6.19 -16.91
N THR A 55 11.34 6.14 -15.61
CA THR A 55 11.77 7.30 -14.82
C THR A 55 12.96 6.93 -13.96
N VAL A 56 13.93 7.85 -13.84
CA VAL A 56 15.11 7.64 -12.99
C VAL A 56 14.69 7.56 -11.53
N ARG A 57 15.18 6.53 -10.84
CA ARG A 57 14.88 6.26 -9.43
C ARG A 57 15.72 7.12 -8.49
N PRO A 58 15.24 7.43 -7.27
CA PRO A 58 16.14 7.87 -6.22
C PRO A 58 17.16 6.74 -5.93
N PRO A 59 18.42 7.07 -5.58
CA PRO A 59 19.38 6.08 -5.11
C PRO A 59 18.79 5.30 -3.94
N GLY A 60 18.91 3.97 -3.95
CA GLY A 60 18.26 3.17 -2.93
C GLY A 60 18.43 1.66 -3.10
N ARG A 61 17.54 0.92 -2.45
CA ARG A 61 17.54 -0.54 -2.43
C ARG A 61 17.15 -1.12 -3.79
N LEU A 62 17.67 -2.32 -4.05
CA LEU A 62 17.43 -3.11 -5.27
C LEU A 62 17.71 -2.27 -6.54
N PRO A 63 18.96 -1.82 -6.75
CA PRO A 63 19.28 -0.87 -7.82
C PRO A 63 19.07 -1.43 -9.23
N SER A 64 18.97 -2.75 -9.38
CA SER A 64 18.70 -3.42 -10.66
C SER A 64 17.26 -3.25 -11.15
N LEU A 65 16.31 -2.84 -10.29
CA LEU A 65 14.92 -2.66 -10.70
C LEU A 65 14.74 -1.38 -11.54
N VAL A 66 13.93 -1.49 -12.59
CA VAL A 66 13.57 -0.40 -13.49
C VAL A 66 12.23 0.21 -13.05
N MET A 67 12.14 1.52 -13.00
CA MET A 67 10.93 2.22 -12.54
C MET A 67 10.17 2.85 -13.70
N TYR A 68 8.87 2.62 -13.73
CA TYR A 68 7.92 3.33 -14.59
C TYR A 68 6.97 4.10 -13.69
N CYS A 69 6.66 5.35 -14.05
CA CYS A 69 5.83 6.21 -13.24
C CYS A 69 4.61 6.71 -14.02
N ALA A 70 3.51 6.87 -13.30
CA ALA A 70 2.36 7.63 -13.77
C ALA A 70 2.78 9.06 -14.19
N PRO A 71 1.96 9.76 -15.00
CA PRO A 71 2.30 11.10 -15.50
C PRO A 71 2.63 12.14 -14.42
N ASP A 72 2.01 12.04 -13.24
CA ASP A 72 2.22 12.92 -12.08
C ASP A 72 3.36 12.49 -11.16
N ARG A 73 3.97 11.32 -11.41
CA ARG A 73 5.04 10.72 -10.61
C ARG A 73 4.66 10.33 -9.17
N MET A 74 3.40 10.49 -8.76
CA MET A 74 2.96 10.15 -7.41
C MET A 74 2.85 8.64 -7.16
N MET A 75 2.66 7.87 -8.24
CA MET A 75 2.68 6.42 -8.22
C MET A 75 3.66 5.89 -9.28
N CYS A 76 4.53 4.99 -8.85
CA CYS A 76 5.50 4.33 -9.72
C CYS A 76 5.58 2.84 -9.42
N ALA A 77 5.79 2.05 -10.47
CA ALA A 77 5.93 0.62 -10.43
C ALA A 77 7.39 0.25 -10.72
N LEU A 78 7.92 -0.70 -9.95
CA LEU A 78 9.28 -1.21 -10.07
C LEU A 78 9.23 -2.60 -10.71
N TYR A 79 9.98 -2.82 -11.77
CA TYR A 79 10.03 -4.08 -12.51
C TYR A 79 11.43 -4.69 -12.42
N ASP A 80 11.47 -6.02 -12.36
CA ASP A 80 12.73 -6.77 -12.46
C ASP A 80 13.24 -6.87 -13.91
N GLN A 81 14.31 -7.64 -14.10
CA GLN A 81 14.93 -7.84 -15.40
C GLN A 81 14.06 -8.67 -16.38
N GLU A 82 13.04 -9.37 -15.90
CA GLU A 82 12.05 -10.09 -16.71
C GLU A 82 10.85 -9.21 -17.05
N GLY A 83 10.85 -7.96 -16.60
CA GLY A 83 9.76 -7.02 -16.82
C GLY A 83 8.53 -7.31 -15.97
N VAL A 84 8.68 -8.01 -14.84
CA VAL A 84 7.58 -8.33 -13.91
C VAL A 84 7.68 -7.48 -12.65
N ILE A 85 6.51 -7.05 -12.15
CA ILE A 85 6.40 -6.18 -10.98
C ILE A 85 7.13 -6.77 -9.77
N ALA A 86 7.99 -5.95 -9.18
CA ALA A 86 8.90 -6.27 -8.09
C ALA A 86 8.74 -5.30 -6.90
N GLY A 87 7.96 -4.22 -7.05
CA GLY A 87 7.69 -3.27 -5.98
C GLY A 87 6.96 -2.03 -6.47
N LEU A 88 6.67 -1.13 -5.54
CA LEU A 88 6.12 0.19 -5.82
C LEU A 88 6.98 1.27 -5.18
N GLN A 89 6.98 2.45 -5.80
CA GLN A 89 7.38 3.70 -5.17
C GLN A 89 6.18 4.64 -5.15
N ILE A 90 5.88 5.15 -3.97
CA ILE A 90 4.84 6.14 -3.74
C ILE A 90 5.54 7.46 -3.47
N ALA A 91 5.10 8.51 -4.14
CA ALA A 91 5.70 9.82 -4.02
C ALA A 91 4.65 10.90 -3.78
N ILE A 92 5.02 11.93 -3.03
CA ILE A 92 4.24 13.15 -2.85
C ILE A 92 5.14 14.33 -3.16
N ALA A 93 4.69 15.22 -4.04
CA ALA A 93 5.42 16.45 -4.32
C ALA A 93 5.51 17.26 -3.01
N GLN A 94 6.71 17.75 -2.68
CA GLN A 94 6.96 18.43 -1.41
C GLN A 94 6.07 19.67 -1.25
N ASP A 95 5.77 20.35 -2.36
CA ASP A 95 4.92 21.55 -2.38
C ASP A 95 3.42 21.24 -2.23
N ASP A 96 3.00 19.99 -2.46
CA ASP A 96 1.59 19.58 -2.37
C ASP A 96 1.19 19.13 -0.96
N ILE A 97 2.14 18.91 -0.06
CA ILE A 97 1.88 18.44 1.32
C ILE A 97 2.16 19.54 2.33
N SER A 98 1.22 19.76 3.26
CA SER A 98 1.31 20.80 4.28
C SER A 98 0.94 20.29 5.67
N GLY A 99 1.38 21.02 6.71
CA GLY A 99 1.01 20.77 8.10
C GLY A 99 1.69 19.57 8.76
N SER A 100 2.40 18.72 8.01
CA SER A 100 3.13 17.59 8.58
C SER A 100 4.13 18.05 9.63
N THR A 101 4.02 17.50 10.84
CA THR A 101 4.95 17.73 11.95
C THR A 101 5.99 16.61 12.11
N LEU A 102 5.91 15.56 11.29
CA LEU A 102 6.81 14.42 11.38
C LEU A 102 8.04 14.66 10.50
N ASP A 103 9.18 14.14 10.92
CA ASP A 103 10.37 14.03 10.08
C ASP A 103 10.23 12.84 9.13
N TRP A 104 10.02 13.16 7.85
CA TRP A 104 9.83 12.21 6.77
C TRP A 104 11.07 11.32 6.56
N LYS A 105 12.28 11.84 6.78
CA LYS A 105 13.51 11.03 6.66
C LYS A 105 13.59 10.00 7.78
N THR A 106 13.25 10.41 9.00
CA THR A 106 13.12 9.48 10.13
C THR A 106 12.04 8.43 9.85
N GLN A 107 10.92 8.78 9.20
CA GLN A 107 9.89 7.80 8.80
C GLN A 107 10.30 6.90 7.62
N GLY A 108 11.42 7.16 6.94
CA GLY A 108 11.93 6.31 5.86
C GLY A 108 11.77 6.87 4.46
N PHE A 109 11.18 8.05 4.31
CA PHE A 109 11.10 8.72 3.03
C PHE A 109 12.46 9.24 2.58
N VAL A 110 12.67 9.21 1.27
CA VAL A 110 13.82 9.81 0.60
C VAL A 110 13.39 10.99 -0.25
N GLU A 111 14.28 11.96 -0.41
CA GLU A 111 14.07 13.03 -1.37
C GLU A 111 14.35 12.51 -2.78
N TRP A 112 13.48 12.86 -3.71
CA TRP A 112 13.60 12.45 -5.10
C TRP A 112 13.23 13.63 -6.01
N THR A 113 14.06 13.89 -7.02
CA THR A 113 13.79 14.92 -8.02
C THR A 113 13.42 14.23 -9.33
N ALA A 114 12.28 14.60 -9.90
CA ALA A 114 11.80 13.99 -11.14
C ALA A 114 11.03 14.99 -12.01
N THR A 115 11.07 14.75 -13.31
CA THR A 115 10.30 15.51 -14.30
C THR A 115 8.97 14.83 -14.59
N THR A 116 7.86 15.53 -14.35
CA THR A 116 6.49 15.11 -14.66
C THR A 116 6.23 15.12 -16.16
N ALA A 117 5.11 14.53 -16.60
CA ALA A 117 4.79 14.43 -18.03
C ALA A 117 4.53 15.78 -18.72
N ASP A 118 4.16 16.82 -17.96
CA ASP A 118 4.01 18.20 -18.43
C ASP A 118 5.36 18.96 -18.52
N GLY A 119 6.47 18.31 -18.20
CA GLY A 119 7.83 18.87 -18.28
C GLY A 119 8.30 19.62 -17.04
N GLU A 120 7.49 19.70 -15.99
CA GLU A 120 7.89 20.34 -14.74
C GLU A 120 8.82 19.43 -13.91
N THR A 121 9.88 20.00 -13.33
CA THR A 121 10.78 19.24 -12.45
C THR A 121 10.49 19.58 -11.00
N LEU A 122 10.09 18.58 -10.24
CA LEU A 122 9.61 18.71 -8.87
C LEU A 122 10.49 17.91 -7.91
N LYS A 123 10.46 18.33 -6.65
CA LYS A 123 10.96 17.54 -5.53
C LYS A 123 9.82 16.75 -4.91
N PHE A 124 10.10 15.51 -4.58
CA PHE A 124 9.16 14.58 -3.97
C PHE A 124 9.74 14.03 -2.68
N TRP A 125 8.86 13.72 -1.74
CA TRP A 125 9.09 12.69 -0.73
C TRP A 125 8.66 11.36 -1.31
N ALA A 126 9.55 10.37 -1.35
CA ALA A 126 9.29 9.05 -1.90
C ALA A 126 9.54 7.96 -0.87
N ILE A 127 8.68 6.94 -0.86
CA ILE A 127 8.81 5.74 -0.03
C ILE A 127 8.53 4.50 -0.87
N GLN A 128 9.19 3.40 -0.57
CA GLN A 128 9.16 2.20 -1.40
C GLN A 128 8.69 0.96 -0.62
N GLN A 129 8.02 0.08 -1.35
CA GLN A 129 7.78 -1.31 -0.97
C GLN A 129 8.25 -2.25 -2.08
N TYR A 130 8.64 -3.46 -1.72
CA TYR A 130 9.19 -4.47 -2.62
C TYR A 130 8.52 -5.82 -2.38
N PHE A 131 8.23 -6.53 -3.47
CA PHE A 131 7.62 -7.85 -3.49
C PHE A 131 8.65 -8.97 -3.70
N VAL A 132 9.93 -8.61 -3.70
CA VAL A 132 11.08 -9.47 -3.95
C VAL A 132 12.29 -8.96 -3.17
N SER A 133 13.18 -9.86 -2.78
CA SER A 133 14.44 -9.56 -2.10
C SER A 133 15.60 -9.36 -3.07
N GLN A 134 16.72 -8.84 -2.57
CA GLN A 134 17.97 -8.77 -3.34
C GLN A 134 18.48 -10.18 -3.68
N ASP A 135 18.37 -11.11 -2.74
CA ASP A 135 18.83 -12.50 -2.92
C ASP A 135 18.14 -13.15 -4.12
N THR A 136 16.82 -12.97 -4.26
CA THR A 136 16.08 -13.46 -5.44
C THR A 136 16.52 -12.77 -6.73
N LEU A 137 16.83 -11.47 -6.70
CA LEU A 137 17.30 -10.75 -7.90
C LEU A 137 18.71 -11.17 -8.33
N ASP A 138 19.51 -11.68 -7.41
CA ASP A 138 20.89 -12.14 -7.65
C ASP A 138 20.95 -13.60 -8.15
N LEU A 139 19.83 -14.33 -8.11
CA LEU A 139 19.75 -15.69 -8.64
C LEU A 139 19.99 -15.74 -10.16
N PRO A 140 20.49 -16.87 -10.69
CA PRO A 140 20.55 -17.12 -12.12
C PRO A 140 19.18 -16.94 -12.80
N LYS A 141 19.18 -16.45 -14.03
CA LYS A 141 17.97 -16.13 -14.81
C LYS A 141 16.95 -17.28 -14.82
N GLU A 142 17.42 -18.51 -15.00
CA GLU A 142 16.57 -19.70 -15.08
C GLU A 142 15.83 -19.98 -13.77
N GLU A 143 16.42 -19.64 -12.63
CA GLU A 143 15.80 -19.77 -11.31
C GLU A 143 14.84 -18.61 -11.05
N ARG A 144 15.23 -17.38 -11.39
CA ARG A 144 14.36 -16.20 -11.28
C ARG A 144 13.07 -16.38 -12.09
N ILE A 145 13.17 -16.88 -13.31
CA ILE A 145 12.00 -17.17 -14.16
C ILE A 145 11.05 -18.19 -13.51
N LYS A 146 11.55 -19.19 -12.78
CA LYS A 146 10.68 -20.17 -12.09
C LYS A 146 9.88 -19.50 -10.99
N ILE A 147 10.51 -18.62 -10.22
CA ILE A 147 9.86 -17.85 -9.15
C ILE A 147 8.83 -16.88 -9.76
N THR A 148 9.23 -16.13 -10.79
CA THR A 148 8.38 -15.14 -11.48
C THR A 148 7.19 -15.78 -12.21
N LYS A 149 7.27 -17.06 -12.60
CA LYS A 149 6.14 -17.81 -13.17
C LYS A 149 5.06 -18.19 -12.15
N SER A 150 5.34 -18.08 -10.84
CA SER A 150 4.26 -18.15 -9.85
C SER A 150 3.29 -16.99 -10.09
N LYS A 151 1.98 -17.23 -9.95
CA LYS A 151 0.98 -16.16 -10.06
C LYS A 151 1.02 -15.20 -8.87
N GLU A 152 1.74 -15.56 -7.82
CA GLU A 152 1.83 -14.83 -6.57
C GLU A 152 2.57 -13.50 -6.75
N LEU A 153 2.01 -12.44 -6.18
CA LEU A 153 2.68 -11.15 -6.13
C LEU A 153 3.87 -11.17 -5.17
N LEU A 154 3.68 -11.74 -3.97
CA LEU A 154 4.67 -11.81 -2.91
C LEU A 154 5.53 -13.06 -3.07
N ARG A 155 6.55 -12.97 -3.93
CA ARG A 155 7.31 -14.11 -4.49
C ARG A 155 8.03 -14.99 -3.45
N GLU A 156 8.24 -14.43 -2.27
CA GLU A 156 8.95 -15.07 -1.15
C GLU A 156 8.05 -15.13 0.10
N GLY A 157 6.73 -15.06 -0.09
CA GLY A 157 5.77 -15.02 1.00
C GLY A 157 6.01 -13.83 1.94
N ALA A 158 6.40 -12.68 1.38
CA ALA A 158 6.65 -11.46 2.13
C ALA A 158 6.60 -10.20 1.25
N VAL A 159 6.39 -9.06 1.90
CA VAL A 159 6.65 -7.73 1.38
C VAL A 159 7.73 -7.06 2.23
N TRP A 160 8.60 -6.27 1.61
CA TRP A 160 9.58 -5.44 2.29
C TRP A 160 9.22 -3.97 2.12
N VAL A 161 9.17 -3.24 3.22
CA VAL A 161 8.84 -1.81 3.21
C VAL A 161 10.00 -1.00 3.75
N THR A 162 10.25 0.16 3.14
CA THR A 162 11.19 1.15 3.68
C THR A 162 10.52 1.89 4.84
N GLY A 163 11.05 1.77 6.05
CA GLY A 163 10.54 2.46 7.23
C GLY A 163 11.63 3.22 7.95
N PHE A 164 11.61 3.22 9.28
CA PHE A 164 12.44 4.11 10.09
C PHE A 164 13.90 4.19 9.60
N ASN A 165 14.36 5.42 9.38
CA ASN A 165 15.70 5.71 8.89
C ASN A 165 16.08 4.95 7.60
N ASN A 166 15.09 4.72 6.72
CA ASN A 166 15.23 3.99 5.45
C ASN A 166 15.73 2.53 5.64
N GLN A 167 15.40 1.92 6.77
CA GLN A 167 15.62 0.50 7.01
C GLN A 167 14.50 -0.33 6.37
N LEU A 168 14.86 -1.49 5.83
CA LEU A 168 13.88 -2.43 5.30
C LEU A 168 13.28 -3.25 6.44
N MET A 169 11.97 -3.27 6.52
CA MET A 169 11.22 -4.18 7.38
C MET A 169 10.54 -5.22 6.50
N ARG A 170 10.72 -6.49 6.86
CA ARG A 170 10.00 -7.61 6.26
C ARG A 170 8.66 -7.77 6.96
N ILE A 171 7.59 -7.89 6.18
CA ILE A 171 6.24 -8.25 6.64
C ILE A 171 5.89 -9.57 5.96
N SER A 172 5.51 -10.57 6.76
CA SER A 172 5.13 -11.88 6.24
C SER A 172 3.83 -11.83 5.42
N ALA A 173 3.70 -12.71 4.42
CA ALA A 173 2.45 -12.95 3.71
C ALA A 173 1.43 -13.73 4.56
N LYS A 174 1.81 -14.22 5.74
CA LYS A 174 0.92 -14.90 6.68
C LYS A 174 0.47 -13.95 7.79
N ALA A 175 -0.84 -13.87 8.00
CA ALA A 175 -1.42 -12.93 8.94
C ALA A 175 -1.09 -13.25 10.41
N ASP A 176 -0.91 -14.53 10.75
CA ASP A 176 -0.56 -14.98 12.11
C ASP A 176 0.87 -14.63 12.52
N GLU A 177 1.75 -14.30 11.56
CA GLU A 177 3.12 -13.84 11.80
C GLU A 177 3.23 -12.31 11.96
N ILE A 178 2.16 -11.54 11.69
CA ILE A 178 2.16 -10.07 11.76
C ILE A 178 2.42 -9.58 13.18
N GLU A 179 1.68 -10.10 14.17
CA GLU A 179 1.79 -9.64 15.56
C GLU A 179 3.17 -9.94 16.16
N GLY A 180 3.75 -11.10 15.82
CA GLY A 180 5.11 -11.46 16.19
C GLY A 180 6.19 -10.52 15.63
N SER A 181 5.84 -9.70 14.64
CA SER A 181 6.73 -8.71 14.01
C SER A 181 6.60 -7.31 14.60
N GLY A 182 5.96 -7.17 15.77
CA GLY A 182 5.83 -5.89 16.50
C GLY A 182 4.62 -5.05 16.10
N PHE A 183 3.74 -5.58 15.24
CA PHE A 183 2.48 -4.94 14.93
C PHE A 183 1.39 -5.34 15.92
N THR A 184 0.52 -4.41 16.25
CA THR A 184 -0.60 -4.62 17.17
C THR A 184 -1.88 -4.68 16.37
N ARG A 185 -2.74 -5.63 16.73
CA ARG A 185 -4.03 -5.85 16.06
C ARG A 185 -5.02 -4.71 16.33
N GLN A 186 -5.70 -4.25 15.28
CA GLN A 186 -6.72 -3.20 15.33
C GLN A 186 -8.05 -3.71 14.71
N SER A 187 -8.91 -2.81 14.23
CA SER A 187 -10.22 -3.19 13.67
C SER A 187 -10.10 -3.94 12.35
N CYS A 188 -11.11 -4.79 12.09
CA CYS A 188 -11.40 -5.24 10.73
C CYS A 188 -12.48 -4.35 10.15
N ILE A 189 -12.23 -3.78 8.97
CA ILE A 189 -13.19 -2.95 8.25
C ILE A 189 -13.60 -3.67 6.96
N PRO A 190 -14.90 -3.83 6.69
CA PRO A 190 -15.36 -4.44 5.44
C PRO A 190 -14.71 -3.78 4.23
N TRP A 191 -14.33 -4.59 3.24
CA TRP A 191 -13.64 -4.20 2.01
C TRP A 191 -12.21 -3.66 2.19
N MET A 192 -11.71 -3.57 3.43
CA MET A 192 -10.31 -3.28 3.74
C MET A 192 -9.60 -4.51 4.30
N GLY A 193 -10.15 -5.10 5.37
CA GLY A 193 -9.56 -6.21 6.12
C GLY A 193 -9.15 -5.83 7.55
N ARG A 194 -8.48 -6.75 8.25
CA ARG A 194 -7.97 -6.57 9.61
C ARG A 194 -6.70 -5.73 9.59
N HIS A 195 -6.74 -4.54 10.19
CA HIS A 195 -5.59 -3.67 10.27
C HIS A 195 -4.66 -4.05 11.42
N TYR A 196 -3.36 -3.83 11.22
CA TYR A 196 -2.35 -3.94 12.27
C TYR A 196 -1.39 -2.76 12.20
N TYR A 197 -1.12 -2.10 13.32
CA TYR A 197 -0.23 -0.93 13.38
C TYR A 197 0.96 -1.17 14.30
N TYR A 198 2.14 -0.71 13.89
CA TYR A 198 3.39 -0.96 14.60
C TYR A 198 3.34 -0.38 16.02
N ASN A 199 3.53 -1.24 17.03
CA ASN A 199 3.54 -0.89 18.45
C ASN A 199 2.39 0.06 18.90
N MET A 200 1.21 -0.07 18.27
CA MET A 200 0.10 0.86 18.46
C MET A 200 -0.70 0.53 19.72
N THR A 201 -0.69 1.45 20.67
CA THR A 201 -1.46 1.39 21.91
C THR A 201 -2.00 2.76 22.25
N GLU A 202 -2.95 2.83 23.18
CA GLU A 202 -3.57 4.11 23.61
C GLU A 202 -2.55 5.10 24.20
N ASN A 203 -1.39 4.61 24.64
CA ASN A 203 -0.30 5.41 25.21
C ASN A 203 0.90 5.56 24.27
N ALA A 204 0.81 5.08 23.02
CA ALA A 204 1.89 5.19 22.06
C ALA A 204 2.22 6.67 21.75
N SER A 205 3.50 6.95 21.48
CA SER A 205 3.95 8.27 21.08
C SER A 205 3.67 8.49 19.59
N CYS A 206 3.27 9.71 19.22
CA CYS A 206 3.14 10.13 17.83
C CYS A 206 4.42 10.76 17.25
N ALA A 207 5.59 10.44 17.80
CA ALA A 207 6.86 10.92 17.31
C ALA A 207 7.28 10.22 15.99
N SER A 208 8.15 10.88 15.22
CA SER A 208 8.56 10.42 13.88
C SER A 208 9.28 9.07 13.89
N ASP A 209 9.91 8.71 14.99
CA ASP A 209 10.62 7.45 15.23
C ASP A 209 9.75 6.40 15.95
N GLN A 210 8.47 6.69 16.20
CA GLN A 210 7.53 5.82 16.91
C GLN A 210 6.31 5.48 16.05
N LEU A 211 5.85 6.40 15.19
CA LEU A 211 4.81 6.12 14.20
C LEU A 211 5.42 5.55 12.93
N TYR A 212 5.33 4.23 12.78
CA TYR A 212 5.74 3.57 11.55
C TYR A 212 4.75 3.88 10.42
N PRO A 213 5.20 4.27 9.22
CA PRO A 213 4.30 4.72 8.16
C PRO A 213 3.59 3.58 7.45
N TRP A 214 3.94 2.32 7.72
CA TRP A 214 3.30 1.16 7.09
C TRP A 214 2.46 0.38 8.09
N PHE A 215 1.31 -0.10 7.64
CA PHE A 215 0.44 -0.99 8.40
C PHE A 215 0.03 -2.19 7.54
N PRO A 216 0.33 -3.44 7.93
CA PRO A 216 -0.18 -4.60 7.22
C PRO A 216 -1.66 -4.83 7.49
N ILE A 217 -2.30 -5.51 6.55
CA ILE A 217 -3.72 -5.85 6.60
C ILE A 217 -3.88 -7.34 6.32
N GLY A 218 -4.54 -8.04 7.24
CA GLY A 218 -4.77 -9.48 7.17
C GLY A 218 -6.23 -9.86 6.90
N HIS A 219 -6.44 -11.01 6.26
CA HIS A 219 -7.74 -11.66 6.11
C HIS A 219 -7.55 -13.15 5.79
N SER A 220 -8.37 -14.04 6.36
CA SER A 220 -8.31 -15.49 6.12
C SER A 220 -6.91 -16.12 6.22
N GLY A 221 -6.11 -15.67 7.18
CA GLY A 221 -4.76 -16.18 7.41
C GLY A 221 -3.66 -15.58 6.52
N GLU A 222 -4.02 -14.72 5.57
CA GLU A 222 -3.09 -14.11 4.61
C GLU A 222 -2.95 -12.60 4.87
N THR A 223 -1.75 -12.06 4.67
CA THR A 223 -1.52 -10.61 4.54
C THR A 223 -1.94 -10.21 3.13
N ILE A 224 -3.14 -9.67 3.03
CA ILE A 224 -3.81 -9.37 1.75
C ILE A 224 -3.52 -7.96 1.24
N ALA A 225 -2.98 -7.09 2.10
CA ALA A 225 -2.65 -5.72 1.74
C ALA A 225 -1.63 -5.12 2.73
N THR A 226 -1.05 -4.00 2.33
CA THR A 226 -0.45 -3.02 3.24
C THR A 226 -1.10 -1.66 3.00
N GLY A 227 -1.15 -0.83 4.02
CA GLY A 227 -1.42 0.59 3.86
C GLY A 227 -0.23 1.45 4.25
N LEU A 228 -0.15 2.61 3.60
CA LEU A 228 0.73 3.71 3.95
C LEU A 228 -0.07 4.76 4.72
N ILE A 229 0.50 5.31 5.79
CA ILE A 229 -0.05 6.43 6.56
C ILE A 229 0.97 7.56 6.63
N MET A 230 0.53 8.76 6.28
CA MET A 230 1.30 9.99 6.32
C MET A 230 0.52 11.07 7.06
N HIS A 231 1.22 11.86 7.86
CA HIS A 231 0.63 12.98 8.57
C HIS A 231 0.73 14.25 7.73
N GLY A 232 -0.38 14.98 7.59
CA GLY A 232 -0.43 16.22 6.84
C GLY A 232 -1.69 16.34 5.98
N LYS A 233 -1.78 17.44 5.25
CA LYS A 233 -2.85 17.71 4.29
C LYS A 233 -2.28 17.76 2.88
N LEU A 234 -2.69 16.82 2.05
CA LEU A 234 -2.34 16.76 0.64
C LEU A 234 -3.29 17.62 -0.18
N ALA A 235 -2.75 18.54 -0.97
CA ALA A 235 -3.50 19.29 -1.96
C ALA A 235 -3.99 18.36 -3.08
N LEU A 236 -5.17 18.64 -3.65
CA LEU A 236 -5.62 17.91 -4.82
C LEU A 236 -4.62 18.14 -5.96
N ASN A 237 -4.14 17.05 -6.55
CA ASN A 237 -3.25 17.10 -7.71
C ASN A 237 -3.95 17.82 -8.87
N GLN A 238 -3.53 19.05 -9.17
CA GLN A 238 -4.13 19.86 -10.22
C GLN A 238 -3.67 19.45 -11.63
N ARG A 239 -2.56 18.73 -11.75
CA ARG A 239 -1.94 18.35 -13.04
C ARG A 239 -2.74 17.27 -13.74
N THR A 240 -2.96 16.15 -13.04
CA THR A 240 -3.68 14.99 -13.59
C THR A 240 -5.10 14.88 -13.08
N LYS A 241 -5.45 15.58 -11.99
CA LYS A 241 -6.71 15.39 -11.22
C LYS A 241 -6.87 13.96 -10.68
N LYS A 242 -5.85 13.11 -10.84
CA LYS A 242 -5.84 11.75 -10.33
C LYS A 242 -5.59 11.82 -8.84
N ASN A 243 -6.50 11.25 -8.07
CA ASN A 243 -6.30 11.08 -6.65
C ASN A 243 -5.87 9.63 -6.36
N TRP A 244 -4.62 9.46 -5.95
CA TRP A 244 -4.06 8.17 -5.57
C TRP A 244 -4.28 7.87 -4.08
N PHE A 245 -4.65 8.89 -3.30
CA PHE A 245 -4.62 8.83 -1.84
C PHE A 245 -6.02 8.95 -1.25
N GLU A 246 -6.11 8.52 0.00
CA GLU A 246 -7.27 8.61 0.86
C GLU A 246 -7.01 9.67 1.93
N ASN A 247 -8.07 10.33 2.40
CA ASN A 247 -7.96 11.35 3.44
C ASN A 247 -8.98 11.04 4.55
N PRO A 248 -8.77 9.97 5.34
CA PRO A 248 -9.71 9.59 6.38
C PRO A 248 -9.78 10.67 7.47
N GLY A 249 -10.99 11.09 7.81
CA GLY A 249 -11.21 11.99 8.95
C GLY A 249 -11.08 11.26 10.29
N LYS A 250 -10.97 12.03 11.38
CA LYS A 250 -10.83 11.54 12.76
C LYS A 250 -11.72 10.35 13.12
N LEU A 251 -13.02 10.41 12.81
CA LEU A 251 -13.97 9.34 13.17
C LEU A 251 -13.67 8.02 12.43
N ALA A 252 -13.23 8.10 11.18
CA ALA A 252 -12.80 6.92 10.43
C ALA A 252 -11.52 6.32 11.03
N VAL A 253 -10.54 7.18 11.37
CA VAL A 253 -9.29 6.73 12.02
C VAL A 253 -9.56 6.07 13.37
N MET A 254 -10.45 6.62 14.20
CA MET A 254 -10.85 6.00 15.48
C MET A 254 -11.55 4.65 15.29
N ALA A 255 -12.33 4.48 14.22
CA ALA A 255 -12.96 3.20 13.90
C ALA A 255 -11.94 2.15 13.41
N ILE A 256 -10.95 2.55 12.62
CA ILE A 256 -9.90 1.69 12.07
C ILE A 256 -8.88 1.29 13.15
N VAL A 257 -8.46 2.25 13.98
CA VAL A 257 -7.41 2.12 15.00
C VAL A 257 -8.01 2.41 16.38
N PRO A 258 -8.89 1.56 16.92
CA PRO A 258 -9.61 1.85 18.17
C PRO A 258 -8.69 1.94 19.39
N HIS A 259 -7.51 1.29 19.33
CA HIS A 259 -6.50 1.34 20.39
C HIS A 259 -5.37 2.32 20.05
N GLY A 260 -5.62 3.31 19.21
CA GLY A 260 -4.66 4.37 18.88
C GLY A 260 -4.56 5.42 20.00
N PRO A 261 -3.42 6.13 20.11
CA PRO A 261 -3.25 7.20 21.08
C PRO A 261 -4.00 8.46 20.66
N GLN A 262 -4.34 9.30 21.63
CA GLN A 262 -5.08 10.55 21.37
C GLN A 262 -4.36 11.47 20.38
N CYS A 263 -3.02 11.46 20.37
CA CYS A 263 -2.24 12.25 19.42
C CYS A 263 -2.48 11.84 17.96
N LEU A 264 -2.73 10.55 17.67
CA LEU A 264 -3.04 10.06 16.33
C LEU A 264 -4.40 10.60 15.86
N TYR A 265 -5.40 10.58 16.75
CA TYR A 265 -6.73 11.11 16.45
C TYR A 265 -6.72 12.63 16.30
N ASN A 266 -5.85 13.33 17.02
CA ASN A 266 -5.67 14.78 16.86
C ASN A 266 -5.01 15.10 15.51
N MET A 267 -3.99 14.33 15.11
CA MET A 267 -3.37 14.43 13.78
C MET A 267 -4.38 14.20 12.65
N ALA A 268 -5.28 13.22 12.81
CA ALA A 268 -6.36 12.94 11.86
C ALA A 268 -7.37 14.09 11.72
N ASP A 269 -7.54 14.90 12.78
CA ASP A 269 -8.44 16.05 12.81
C ASP A 269 -7.79 17.29 12.19
N SER A 270 -6.52 17.54 12.55
CA SER A 270 -5.76 18.69 12.07
C SER A 270 -4.26 18.45 12.21
N PRO A 271 -3.46 18.64 11.15
CA PRO A 271 -3.82 19.03 9.77
C PRO A 271 -4.61 17.99 8.97
N GLY A 272 -4.60 16.73 9.38
CA GLY A 272 -5.16 15.61 8.63
C GLY A 272 -4.17 14.45 8.47
N ILE A 273 -4.69 13.34 7.93
CA ILE A 273 -3.92 12.14 7.60
C ILE A 273 -4.19 11.80 6.13
N VAL A 274 -3.13 11.41 5.44
CA VAL A 274 -3.14 10.91 4.06
C VAL A 274 -2.78 9.44 4.10
N THR A 275 -3.63 8.58 3.54
CA THR A 275 -3.37 7.14 3.48
C THR A 275 -3.41 6.61 2.06
N MET A 276 -2.90 5.40 1.88
CA MET A 276 -3.09 4.63 0.67
C MET A 276 -3.09 3.15 1.01
N HIS A 277 -4.19 2.47 0.71
CA HIS A 277 -4.23 1.01 0.72
C HIS A 277 -3.60 0.45 -0.55
N ILE A 278 -2.88 -0.67 -0.40
CA ILE A 278 -2.24 -1.42 -1.49
C ILE A 278 -2.57 -2.89 -1.31
N TYR A 279 -3.52 -3.38 -2.11
CA TYR A 279 -4.05 -4.72 -2.07
C TYR A 279 -3.25 -5.65 -2.97
N TYR A 280 -2.96 -6.84 -2.47
CA TYR A 280 -2.26 -7.94 -3.16
C TYR A 280 -3.23 -8.97 -3.74
N VAL A 281 -4.52 -8.68 -3.64
CA VAL A 281 -5.63 -9.53 -4.07
C VAL A 281 -6.41 -8.84 -5.18
N ASP A 282 -6.97 -9.62 -6.11
CA ASP A 282 -7.64 -9.05 -7.28
C ASP A 282 -9.01 -8.45 -6.97
N ALA A 283 -9.74 -8.97 -5.97
CA ALA A 283 -11.11 -8.53 -5.69
C ALA A 283 -11.31 -8.07 -4.23
N PRO A 284 -10.64 -6.99 -3.80
CA PRO A 284 -10.68 -6.52 -2.41
C PRO A 284 -12.08 -6.11 -1.92
N TRP A 285 -12.99 -5.74 -2.82
CA TRP A 285 -14.39 -5.42 -2.46
C TRP A 285 -15.20 -6.63 -1.94
N PHE A 286 -14.66 -7.85 -1.98
CA PHE A 286 -15.26 -9.02 -1.33
C PHE A 286 -14.71 -9.31 0.07
N ILE A 287 -13.73 -8.53 0.56
CA ILE A 287 -13.16 -8.71 1.90
C ILE A 287 -14.25 -8.45 2.94
N GLY A 288 -14.48 -9.45 3.81
CA GLY A 288 -15.44 -9.38 4.91
C GLY A 288 -14.76 -9.24 6.26
N CYS A 289 -15.57 -9.13 7.32
CA CYS A 289 -15.09 -9.07 8.71
C CYS A 289 -15.88 -9.98 9.66
N LEU A 290 -16.48 -11.05 9.11
CA LEU A 290 -17.22 -12.03 9.89
C LEU A 290 -16.30 -13.06 10.59
N GLU A 291 -15.01 -13.09 10.23
CA GLU A 291 -14.00 -13.94 10.84
C GLU A 291 -13.49 -13.30 12.15
N ASN A 292 -14.08 -13.70 13.27
CA ASN A 292 -13.73 -13.25 14.64
C ASN A 292 -12.63 -14.10 15.31
N LYS A 293 -11.59 -14.51 14.57
CA LYS A 293 -10.42 -15.14 15.19
C LYS A 293 -9.20 -14.28 15.00
#